data_AF-A0A933ILA7-F1
#
_entry.id   AF-A0A933ILA7-F1
#
_cell.length_a   1.000
_cell.length_b   1.000
_cell.length_c   1.000
_cell.angle_alpha   90.00
_cell.angle_beta   90.00
_cell.angle_gamma   90.00
#
_symmetry.space_group_name_H-M   'P 1'
#
loop_
_entity.id
_entity.type
_entity.pdbx_description
1 polymer ?
#
loop_
_entity_poly.entity_id
_entity_poly.type
_entity_poly.pdbx_seq_one_letter_code
_entity_poly.pdbx_strand_id
1 'polypeptide(L)'
;MAEAVYQTMTALCTLTALLAIGTNIALLHLLWSLISGALLPSRGALFPALQITGLLPPVIRRAWAALCSSSWQINNLLLAWEQYVIAQGKWQAHQYDGYVPKAIDISVFWRPALKGCQTKHFFAPAGKALPAIVLGLIARVGNVKNSGLPY
;
A
#
# COMPACT_ATOMS: atom_id res chain seq x y z
N MET A 1 -1.32 5.26 22.99
CA MET A 1 -1.87 4.29 22.01
C MET A 1 -3.02 4.89 21.19
N ALA A 2 -3.96 5.64 21.79
CA ALA A 2 -5.05 6.31 21.06
C ALA A 2 -4.58 7.32 20.00
N GLU A 3 -3.52 8.09 20.27
CA GLU A 3 -3.02 9.14 19.37
C GLU A 3 -2.53 8.60 18.02
N ALA A 4 -1.76 7.51 18.02
CA ALA A 4 -1.25 6.92 16.77
C ALA A 4 -2.38 6.36 15.89
N VAL A 5 -3.39 5.73 16.52
CA VAL A 5 -4.58 5.24 15.82
C VAL A 5 -5.39 6.41 15.26
N TYR A 6 -5.56 7.48 16.04
CA TYR A 6 -6.24 8.69 15.60
C TYR A 6 -5.54 9.31 14.39
N GLN A 7 -4.24 9.57 14.47
CA GLN A 7 -3.46 10.13 13.36
C GLN A 7 -3.49 9.25 12.11
N THR A 8 -3.38 7.92 12.29
CA THR A 8 -3.48 6.96 11.18
C THR A 8 -4.87 7.02 10.53
N MET A 9 -5.93 7.03 11.33
CA MET A 9 -7.29 7.10 10.82
C MET A 9 -7.58 8.44 10.14
N THR A 10 -7.10 9.57 10.70
CA THR A 10 -7.16 10.88 10.06
C THR A 10 -6.50 10.85 8.69
N ALA A 11 -5.28 10.30 8.60
CA ALA A 11 -4.59 10.19 7.33
C ALA A 11 -5.36 9.34 6.31
N LEU A 12 -5.84 8.16 6.72
CA LEU A 12 -6.64 7.28 5.85
C LEU A 12 -7.96 7.92 5.40
N CYS A 13 -8.64 8.64 6.29
CA CYS A 13 -9.84 9.41 5.95
C CYS A 13 -9.51 10.52 4.96
N THR A 14 -8.41 11.26 5.14
CA THR A 14 -7.98 12.30 4.19
C THR A 14 -7.70 11.71 2.80
N LEU A 15 -7.02 10.56 2.73
CA LEU A 15 -6.74 9.88 1.45
C LEU A 15 -8.00 9.42 0.73
N THR A 16 -8.97 8.88 1.48
CA THR A 16 -10.18 8.30 0.91
C THR A 16 -11.28 9.32 0.65
N ALA A 17 -11.22 10.52 1.26
CA ALA A 17 -12.22 11.58 1.12
C ALA A 17 -12.42 12.07 -0.32
N LEU A 18 -11.39 11.96 -1.16
CA LEU A 18 -11.44 12.36 -2.58
C LEU A 18 -12.14 11.33 -3.47
N LEU A 19 -12.48 10.15 -2.93
CA LEU A 19 -13.12 9.07 -3.69
C LEU A 19 -14.65 9.15 -3.62
N ALA A 20 -15.31 8.55 -4.61
CA ALA A 20 -16.76 8.44 -4.63
C ALA A 20 -17.30 7.79 -3.34
N ILE A 21 -18.49 8.22 -2.89
CA ILE A 21 -19.12 7.84 -1.60
C ILE A 21 -19.25 6.31 -1.41
N GLY A 22 -19.43 5.55 -2.49
CA GLY A 22 -19.49 4.08 -2.41
C GLY A 22 -18.12 3.39 -2.29
N THR A 23 -17.05 4.07 -2.71
CA THR A 23 -15.68 3.55 -2.76
C THR A 23 -14.85 4.00 -1.56
N ASN A 24 -15.09 5.21 -1.04
CA ASN A 24 -14.29 5.80 0.03
C ASN A 24 -14.22 4.94 1.29
N ILE A 25 -15.36 4.56 1.88
CA ILE A 25 -15.45 3.79 3.12
C ILE A 25 -15.00 2.34 2.90
N ALA A 26 -15.30 1.79 1.72
CA ALA A 26 -14.88 0.46 1.35
C ALA A 26 -13.35 0.36 1.25
N LEU A 27 -12.71 1.36 0.63
CA LEU A 27 -11.25 1.44 0.56
C LEU A 27 -10.61 1.78 1.91
N LEU A 28 -11.27 2.61 2.74
CA LEU A 28 -10.84 2.89 4.11
C LEU A 28 -10.70 1.59 4.91
N HIS A 29 -11.70 0.71 4.84
CA HIS A 29 -11.66 -0.60 5.49
C HIS A 29 -10.51 -1.49 4.97
N LEU A 30 -10.26 -1.48 3.66
CA LEU A 30 -9.15 -2.22 3.06
C LEU A 30 -7.80 -1.71 3.60
N LEU A 31 -7.57 -0.41 3.55
CA LEU A 31 -6.32 0.21 4.01
C LEU A 31 -6.11 0.02 5.51
N TRP A 32 -7.18 0.11 6.31
CA TRP A 32 -7.12 -0.21 7.74
C TRP A 32 -6.74 -1.67 7.97
N SER A 33 -7.30 -2.63 7.23
CA SER A 33 -6.94 -4.05 7.35
C SER A 33 -5.46 -4.32 7.01
N LEU A 34 -4.89 -3.54 6.09
CA LEU A 34 -3.48 -3.60 5.74
C LEU A 34 -2.60 -3.05 6.87
N ILE A 35 -2.87 -1.83 7.34
CA ILE A 35 -2.03 -1.13 8.33
C ILE A 35 -2.16 -1.75 9.73
N SER A 36 -3.33 -2.26 10.09
CA SER A 36 -3.53 -3.00 11.35
C SER A 36 -2.82 -4.36 11.38
N GLY A 37 -2.25 -4.80 10.26
CA GLY A 37 -1.56 -6.09 10.16
C GLY A 37 -2.51 -7.28 10.09
N ALA A 38 -3.82 -7.09 9.89
CA ALA A 38 -4.81 -8.18 9.82
C ALA A 38 -4.53 -9.18 8.67
N LEU A 39 -3.76 -8.76 7.66
CA LEU A 39 -3.28 -9.64 6.60
C LEU A 39 -2.25 -10.68 7.06
N LEU A 40 -1.49 -10.43 8.13
CA LEU A 40 -0.52 -11.42 8.65
C LEU A 40 -1.21 -12.69 9.18
N PRO A 41 -2.12 -12.62 10.18
CA PRO A 41 -2.76 -13.81 10.74
C PRO A 41 -3.67 -14.51 9.72
N SER A 42 -4.17 -13.78 8.71
CA SER A 42 -4.98 -14.34 7.62
C SER A 42 -4.15 -14.89 6.45
N ARG A 43 -2.81 -14.91 6.54
CA ARG A 43 -1.90 -15.37 5.48
C ARG A 43 -2.12 -14.65 4.13
N GLY A 44 -2.45 -13.37 4.20
CA GLY A 44 -2.74 -12.52 3.05
C GLY A 44 -4.16 -12.67 2.49
N ALA A 45 -5.03 -13.47 3.12
CA ALA A 45 -6.41 -13.63 2.67
C ALA A 45 -7.25 -12.41 3.09
N LEU A 46 -7.76 -11.67 2.11
CA LEU A 46 -8.45 -10.41 2.35
C LEU A 46 -9.77 -10.54 3.11
N PHE A 47 -10.60 -11.53 2.78
CA PHE A 47 -11.89 -11.73 3.44
C PHE A 47 -11.72 -12.04 4.94
N PRO A 48 -10.86 -13.01 5.33
CA PRO A 48 -10.53 -13.23 6.73
C PRO A 48 -9.89 -12.01 7.40
N ALA A 49 -8.99 -11.28 6.72
CA ALA A 49 -8.38 -10.06 7.29
C ALA A 49 -9.44 -9.01 7.65
N LEU A 50 -10.37 -8.73 6.73
CA LEU A 50 -11.46 -7.79 6.95
C LEU A 50 -12.42 -8.27 8.06
N GLN A 51 -12.67 -9.58 8.14
CA GLN A 51 -13.48 -10.16 9.21
C GLN A 51 -12.82 -10.00 10.59
N ILE A 52 -11.49 -10.17 10.69
CA ILE A 52 -10.72 -9.94 11.93
C ILE A 52 -10.86 -8.49 12.41
N THR A 53 -10.99 -7.52 11.49
CA THR A 53 -11.24 -6.11 11.86
C THR A 53 -12.68 -5.83 12.34
N GLY A 54 -13.52 -6.86 12.48
CA GLY A 54 -14.88 -6.77 13.02
C GLY A 54 -15.96 -6.46 11.97
N LEU A 55 -15.64 -6.57 10.67
CA LEU A 55 -16.60 -6.24 9.61
C LEU A 55 -17.59 -7.38 9.34
N LEU A 56 -18.84 -7.00 9.11
CA LEU A 56 -19.90 -7.94 8.73
C LEU A 56 -19.79 -8.32 7.24
N PRO A 57 -20.27 -9.52 6.84
CA PRO A 57 -20.13 -10.01 5.46
C PRO A 57 -20.59 -9.05 4.34
N PRO A 58 -21.67 -8.27 4.47
CA PRO A 58 -22.05 -7.29 3.45
C PRO A 58 -20.99 -6.20 3.24
N VAL A 59 -20.33 -5.76 4.30
CA VAL A 59 -19.27 -4.73 4.24
C VAL A 59 -18.00 -5.31 3.63
N ILE A 60 -17.65 -6.55 3.98
CA ILE A 60 -16.51 -7.27 3.38
C ILE A 60 -16.67 -7.39 1.87
N ARG A 61 -17.87 -7.75 1.39
CA ARG A 61 -18.14 -7.83 -0.06
C ARG A 61 -18.03 -6.48 -0.75
N ARG A 62 -18.47 -5.39 -0.10
CA ARG A 62 -18.31 -4.03 -0.64
C ARG A 62 -16.84 -3.61 -0.70
N ALA A 63 -16.06 -3.90 0.34
CA ALA A 63 -14.61 -3.69 0.35
C ALA A 63 -13.93 -4.47 -0.79
N TRP A 64 -14.26 -5.75 -0.97
CA TRP A 64 -13.78 -6.53 -2.12
C TRP A 64 -14.15 -5.92 -3.47
N ALA A 65 -15.41 -5.54 -3.67
CA ALA A 65 -15.86 -4.90 -4.91
C ALA A 65 -15.13 -3.57 -5.16
N ALA A 66 -14.83 -2.81 -4.10
CA ALA A 66 -14.02 -1.60 -4.21
C ALA A 66 -12.59 -1.89 -4.68
N LEU A 67 -11.96 -2.97 -4.21
CA LEU A 67 -10.64 -3.35 -4.68
C LEU A 67 -10.64 -3.75 -6.17
N CYS A 68 -11.64 -4.53 -6.60
CA CYS A 68 -11.62 -5.18 -7.92
C CYS A 68 -12.32 -4.41 -9.04
N SER A 69 -13.35 -3.62 -8.73
CA SER A 69 -14.33 -3.16 -9.73
C SER A 69 -14.76 -1.71 -9.55
N SER A 70 -14.04 -0.90 -8.78
CA SER A 70 -14.44 0.49 -8.52
C SER A 70 -13.56 1.53 -9.19
N SER A 71 -14.06 2.77 -9.20
CA SER A 71 -13.48 3.91 -9.90
C SER A 71 -12.47 4.65 -9.03
N TRP A 72 -11.34 4.03 -8.72
CA TRP A 72 -10.17 4.72 -8.16
C TRP A 72 -8.90 4.28 -8.88
N GLN A 73 -7.86 5.10 -8.76
CA GLN A 73 -6.54 4.80 -9.31
C GLN A 73 -5.50 4.98 -8.21
N ILE A 74 -4.58 4.03 -8.10
CA ILE A 74 -3.53 4.07 -7.08
C ILE A 74 -2.67 5.34 -7.19
N ASN A 75 -2.43 5.83 -8.41
CA ASN A 75 -1.67 7.06 -8.64
C ASN A 75 -2.32 8.28 -7.96
N ASN A 76 -3.65 8.38 -7.98
CA ASN A 76 -4.36 9.49 -7.33
C ASN A 76 -4.21 9.43 -5.81
N LEU A 77 -4.21 8.23 -5.23
CA LEU A 77 -3.98 8.05 -3.79
C LEU A 77 -2.55 8.36 -3.40
N LEU A 78 -1.57 7.98 -4.23
CA LEU A 78 -0.16 8.30 -3.99
C LEU A 78 0.09 9.81 -4.06
N LEU A 79 -0.52 10.52 -5.02
CA LEU A 79 -0.46 11.98 -5.10
C LEU A 79 -1.13 12.65 -3.89
N ALA A 80 -2.31 12.18 -3.49
CA ALA A 80 -3.00 12.69 -2.30
C ALA A 80 -2.17 12.46 -1.03
N TRP A 81 -1.50 11.31 -0.91
CA TRP A 81 -0.58 11.00 0.18
C TRP A 81 0.63 11.92 0.20
N GLU A 82 1.27 12.13 -0.94
CA GLU A 82 2.40 13.06 -1.06
C GLU A 82 1.99 14.48 -0.64
N GLN A 83 0.87 14.97 -1.14
CA GLN A 83 0.33 16.29 -0.76
C GLN A 83 0.04 16.37 0.74
N TYR A 84 -0.58 15.33 1.31
CA TYR A 84 -0.87 15.27 2.75
C TYR A 84 0.40 15.31 3.60
N VAL A 85 1.43 14.53 3.24
CA VAL A 85 2.72 14.49 3.96
C VAL A 85 3.47 15.83 3.83
N ILE A 86 3.50 16.42 2.64
CA ILE A 86 4.14 17.73 2.41
C ILE A 86 3.43 18.83 3.22
N ALA A 87 2.08 18.85 3.21
CA ALA A 87 1.29 19.85 3.91
C ALA A 87 1.49 19.82 5.44
N GLN A 88 1.88 18.68 6.01
CA GLN A 88 2.23 18.61 7.43
C GLN A 88 3.52 19.35 7.77
N GLY A 89 4.40 19.62 6.79
CA GLY A 89 5.68 20.32 7.00
C GLY A 89 6.71 19.58 7.86
N LYS A 90 6.43 18.32 8.25
CA LYS A 90 7.31 17.53 9.12
C LYS A 90 8.33 16.69 8.36
N TRP A 91 8.01 16.31 7.12
CA TRP A 91 8.88 15.49 6.28
C TRP A 91 9.87 16.35 5.52
N GLN A 92 11.16 15.97 5.52
CA GLN A 92 12.20 16.62 4.74
C GLN A 92 12.87 15.60 3.83
N ALA A 93 12.97 15.94 2.54
CA ALA A 93 13.66 15.11 1.56
C ALA A 93 15.16 15.03 1.90
N HIS A 94 15.75 13.85 1.76
CA HIS A 94 17.21 13.78 1.77
C HIS A 94 17.77 14.40 0.49
N GLN A 95 18.85 15.16 0.64
CA GLN A 95 19.58 15.77 -0.46
C GLN A 95 21.08 15.66 -0.17
N TYR A 96 21.86 15.21 -1.15
CA TYR A 96 23.31 15.10 -1.07
C TYR A 96 23.89 15.77 -2.32
N ASP A 97 24.63 16.86 -2.14
CA ASP A 97 25.22 17.63 -3.24
C ASP A 97 24.24 17.98 -4.37
N GLY A 98 23.00 18.31 -4.01
CA GLY A 98 21.91 18.63 -4.96
C GLY A 98 21.20 17.42 -5.57
N TYR A 99 21.67 16.19 -5.30
CA TYR A 99 21.01 14.95 -5.70
C TYR A 99 19.97 14.50 -4.68
N VAL A 100 18.81 14.06 -5.16
CA VAL A 100 17.75 13.45 -4.33
C VAL A 100 17.80 11.93 -4.53
N PRO A 101 18.09 11.14 -3.48
CA PRO A 101 18.06 9.69 -3.58
C PRO A 101 16.65 9.17 -3.84
N LYS A 102 16.54 8.17 -4.72
CA LYS A 102 15.32 7.40 -4.95
C LYS A 102 15.57 5.96 -4.53
N ALA A 103 14.75 5.45 -3.62
CA ALA A 103 14.74 4.04 -3.29
C ALA A 103 13.94 3.30 -4.36
N ILE A 104 14.52 2.23 -4.90
CA ILE A 104 13.87 1.35 -5.86
C ILE A 104 13.93 -0.05 -5.29
N ASP A 105 12.77 -0.68 -5.12
CA ASP A 105 12.65 -2.09 -4.76
C ASP A 105 11.88 -2.83 -5.85
N ILE A 106 12.26 -4.08 -6.11
CA ILE A 106 11.55 -4.97 -7.02
C ILE A 106 11.30 -6.27 -6.30
N SER A 107 10.03 -6.53 -6.01
CA SER A 107 9.56 -7.74 -5.37
C SER A 107 8.93 -8.68 -6.39
N VAL A 108 9.33 -9.95 -6.37
CA VAL A 108 8.94 -10.95 -7.38
C VAL A 108 8.09 -12.05 -6.76
N PHE A 109 6.89 -12.23 -7.29
CA PHE A 109 5.98 -13.29 -6.89
C PHE A 109 5.94 -14.38 -7.96
N TRP A 110 6.63 -15.49 -7.70
CA TRP A 110 6.67 -16.63 -8.62
C TRP A 110 5.28 -17.23 -8.84
N ARG A 111 4.94 -17.49 -10.10
CA ARG A 111 3.67 -18.09 -10.52
C ARG A 111 3.87 -19.17 -11.58
N PRO A 112 4.73 -20.19 -11.34
CA PRO A 112 5.09 -21.18 -12.36
C PRO A 112 3.89 -21.97 -12.90
N ALA A 113 2.83 -22.14 -12.11
CA ALA A 113 1.60 -22.84 -12.50
C ALA A 113 0.52 -21.94 -13.15
N LEU A 114 0.73 -20.61 -13.21
CA LEU A 114 -0.26 -19.69 -13.76
C LEU A 114 -0.23 -19.74 -15.29
N LYS A 115 -1.27 -20.34 -15.88
CA LYS A 115 -1.45 -20.40 -17.34
C LYS A 115 -1.65 -18.99 -17.92
N GLY A 116 -1.00 -18.71 -19.06
CA GLY A 116 -1.13 -17.43 -19.75
C GLY A 116 -0.50 -16.23 -19.03
N CYS A 117 0.39 -16.46 -18.04
CA CYS A 117 1.10 -15.38 -17.37
C CYS A 117 1.98 -14.61 -18.38
N GLN A 118 1.63 -13.35 -18.62
CA GLN A 118 2.29 -12.45 -19.57
C GLN A 118 3.70 -12.06 -19.12
N THR A 119 3.93 -12.00 -17.80
CA THR A 119 5.16 -11.52 -17.20
C THR A 119 6.06 -12.67 -16.75
N LYS A 120 7.38 -12.48 -16.88
CA LYS A 120 8.40 -13.42 -16.43
C LYS A 120 9.50 -12.67 -15.69
N HIS A 121 10.15 -13.36 -14.76
CA HIS A 121 11.35 -12.85 -14.09
C HIS A 121 12.46 -13.88 -14.15
N PHE A 122 13.70 -13.43 -14.28
CA PHE A 122 14.85 -14.34 -14.34
C PHE A 122 15.05 -15.04 -13.00
N PHE A 123 15.06 -16.37 -13.01
CA PHE A 123 15.35 -17.18 -11.83
C PHE A 123 16.71 -17.85 -12.01
N ALA A 124 17.74 -17.30 -11.38
CA ALA A 124 19.12 -17.76 -11.55
C ALA A 124 19.30 -19.28 -11.33
N PRO A 125 18.69 -19.90 -10.29
CA PRO A 125 18.81 -21.36 -10.10
C PRO A 125 18.25 -22.20 -11.24
N ALA A 126 17.29 -21.69 -12.02
CA ALA A 126 16.76 -22.40 -13.19
C ALA A 126 17.43 -21.97 -14.52
N GLY A 127 18.35 -21.00 -14.48
CA GLY A 127 19.01 -20.45 -15.66
C GLY A 127 18.07 -19.83 -16.70
N LYS A 128 16.83 -19.50 -16.32
CA LYS A 128 15.82 -18.99 -17.26
C LYS A 128 14.79 -18.09 -16.59
N ALA A 129 14.07 -17.34 -17.42
CA ALA A 129 12.91 -16.57 -16.98
C ALA A 129 11.71 -17.48 -16.71
N LEU A 130 11.17 -17.42 -15.49
CA LEU A 130 9.97 -18.15 -15.08
C LEU A 130 8.77 -17.22 -14.97
N PRO A 131 7.54 -17.71 -15.17
CA PRO A 131 6.32 -16.96 -14.93
C PRO A 131 6.30 -16.35 -13.51
N ALA A 132 6.14 -15.03 -13.44
CA ALA A 132 6.14 -14.29 -12.19
C ALA A 132 5.40 -12.96 -12.32
N ILE A 133 4.75 -12.53 -11.24
CA ILE A 133 4.24 -11.17 -11.12
C ILE A 133 5.35 -10.33 -10.47
N VAL A 134 5.83 -9.33 -11.20
CA VAL A 134 6.89 -8.43 -10.75
C VAL A 134 6.25 -7.13 -10.28
N LEU A 135 6.50 -6.74 -9.03
CA LEU A 135 6.05 -5.48 -8.47
C LEU A 135 7.26 -4.59 -8.20
N GLY A 136 7.32 -3.44 -8.88
CA GLY A 136 8.33 -2.41 -8.62
C GLY A 136 7.76 -1.32 -7.73
N LEU A 137 8.55 -0.89 -6.75
CA LEU A 137 8.28 0.27 -5.91
C LEU A 137 9.39 1.30 -6.13
N ILE A 138 9.00 2.55 -6.40
CA ILE A 138 9.92 3.70 -6.42
C ILE A 138 9.45 4.69 -5.37
N ALA A 139 10.33 5.07 -4.45
CA ALA A 139 9.99 5.96 -3.34
C ALA A 139 10.99 7.11 -3.24
N ARG A 140 10.49 8.28 -2.81
CA ARG A 140 11.33 9.39 -2.35
C ARG A 140 11.79 9.10 -0.93
N VAL A 141 13.07 9.35 -0.66
CA VAL A 141 13.66 9.13 0.67
C VAL A 141 13.71 10.46 1.42
N GLY A 142 13.34 10.43 2.69
CA GLY A 142 13.40 11.58 3.58
C GLY A 142 13.15 11.17 5.03
N ASN A 143 13.26 12.13 5.93
CA ASN A 143 13.04 11.93 7.35
C ASN A 143 11.79 12.69 7.83
N VAL A 144 11.17 12.18 8.89
CA VAL A 144 10.21 12.95 9.70
C VAL A 144 10.95 13.28 10.99
N LYS A 145 11.13 14.56 11.33
CA LYS A 145 11.91 14.97 12.52
C LYS A 145 11.47 14.20 13.78
N ASN A 146 12.28 13.21 14.18
CA ASN A 146 12.38 12.51 15.48
C ASN A 146 12.97 11.08 15.41
N SER A 147 13.38 10.57 14.24
CA SER A 147 14.18 9.32 14.20
C SER A 147 15.66 9.66 14.23
N GLY A 148 16.17 9.95 15.43
CA GLY A 148 17.60 9.93 15.71
C GLY A 148 18.11 8.49 15.61
N LEU A 149 18.38 8.03 14.40
CA LEU A 149 19.30 6.93 14.18
C LEU A 149 20.56 7.55 13.57
N PRO A 150 21.71 7.52 14.28
CA PRO A 150 22.97 7.92 13.68
C PRO A 150 23.28 6.99 12.51
N TYR A 151 23.73 7.58 11.41
CA TYR A 151 24.39 6.87 10.31
C TYR A 151 25.69 6.24 10.79
#